data_AF-A0A6L7QSB2-F1
#
_entry.id   AF-A0A6L7QSB2-F1
#
_cell.length_a   1.000
_cell.length_b   1.000
_cell.length_c   1.000
_cell.angle_alpha   90.00
_cell.angle_beta   90.00
_cell.angle_gamma   90.00
#
_symmetry.space_group_name_H-M   'P 1'
#
loop_
_entity.id
_entity.type
_entity.pdbx_description
1 polymer ?
#
loop_
_entity_poly.entity_id
_entity_poly.type
_entity_poly.pdbx_seq_one_letter_code
_entity_poly.pdbx_strand_id
1 'polypeptide(L)'
;MTAGVVVIGRFPCCDIAILKNYPQMDADGRRMVIIDRSRSFGIAIVCCRCWVKITVPSGTKANWLLNDGLSILGTSIPFVYSQRFTMLKCATSLWSADLANLAADIQRVAPYSERFHLDVADGHYAPTMLFFPDLVAALRPHTDRPFEMHLMTTDPTAWIDPFAEAGADAIIICFDSAADPGAVLEAIKARGLQAGVSLLLEEDLDVLDPYWKLLDVLTLLNTAAGIKGADMDPQAPARIRRARDEIDRRGLATVVEADGGIRRHTVPQIVRAGADYIVPGSLMFKEDPGAMRAWLAKLG
;
A
#
# COMPACT_ATOMS: atom_id res chain seq x y z
N MET A 1 8.68 35.77 10.35
CA MET A 1 7.39 35.86 9.61
C MET A 1 6.95 34.45 9.30
N THR A 2 5.89 34.01 9.97
CA THR A 2 5.30 32.67 9.93
C THR A 2 4.86 32.30 8.50
N ALA A 3 5.22 31.10 8.06
CA ALA A 3 4.74 30.55 6.79
C ALA A 3 3.26 30.15 6.95
N GLY A 4 2.36 30.99 6.45
CA GLY A 4 0.92 30.70 6.41
C GLY A 4 0.58 29.84 5.18
N VAL A 5 -0.09 28.72 5.42
CA VAL A 5 -0.76 27.92 4.38
C VAL A 5 -2.12 28.55 4.12
N VAL A 6 -2.45 28.86 2.86
CA VAL A 6 -3.78 29.34 2.47
C VAL A 6 -4.48 28.21 1.71
N VAL A 7 -5.56 27.68 2.31
CA VAL A 7 -6.44 26.69 1.69
C VAL A 7 -7.49 27.44 0.86
N ILE A 8 -7.54 27.20 -0.45
CA ILE A 8 -8.36 28.03 -1.37
C ILE A 8 -9.76 27.43 -1.63
N GLY A 9 -10.04 26.22 -1.12
CA GLY A 9 -11.38 25.63 -1.13
C GLY A 9 -11.38 24.16 -0.71
N ARG A 10 -12.51 23.69 -0.18
CA ARG A 10 -12.80 22.27 0.08
C ARG A 10 -13.57 21.69 -1.10
N PHE A 11 -13.05 20.64 -1.71
CA PHE A 11 -13.80 19.80 -2.66
C PHE A 11 -14.31 18.54 -1.93
N PRO A 12 -15.32 17.83 -2.48
CA PRO A 12 -15.88 16.63 -1.83
C PRO A 12 -14.86 15.51 -1.57
N CYS A 13 -13.66 15.59 -2.17
CA CYS A 13 -12.62 14.56 -2.11
C CYS A 13 -11.16 15.08 -1.97
N CYS A 14 -10.91 16.41 -1.90
CA CYS A 14 -9.55 16.99 -1.89
C CYS A 14 -9.46 18.33 -1.12
N ASP A 15 -8.34 18.55 -0.43
CA ASP A 15 -7.88 19.86 0.08
C ASP A 15 -6.74 20.38 -0.81
N ILE A 16 -6.89 21.55 -1.44
CA ILE A 16 -5.82 22.18 -2.24
C ILE A 16 -5.13 23.26 -1.38
N ALA A 17 -3.82 23.11 -1.16
CA ALA A 17 -3.00 24.09 -0.45
C ALA A 17 -2.00 24.77 -1.41
N ILE A 18 -2.07 26.10 -1.52
CA ILE A 18 -1.06 26.89 -2.26
C ILE A 18 -0.18 27.62 -1.24
N LEU A 19 1.14 27.47 -1.37
CA LEU A 19 2.12 28.14 -0.50
C LEU A 19 2.51 29.51 -1.10
N LYS A 20 1.92 30.60 -0.56
CA LYS A 20 2.00 32.04 -0.96
C LYS A 20 1.44 32.31 -2.39
N ASN A 21 0.58 33.29 -2.68
CA ASN A 21 0.28 34.63 -2.15
C ASN A 21 -1.24 34.94 -2.32
N TYR A 22 -1.73 36.02 -1.67
CA TYR A 22 -3.15 36.44 -1.55
C TYR A 22 -4.02 36.26 -2.82
N PRO A 23 -5.25 35.70 -2.69
CA PRO A 23 -6.19 35.61 -3.82
C PRO A 23 -6.67 37.02 -4.22
N GLN A 24 -6.60 37.33 -5.51
CA GLN A 24 -7.28 38.46 -6.14
C GLN A 24 -8.54 37.94 -6.85
N MET A 25 -9.49 38.80 -7.19
CA MET A 25 -10.63 38.42 -8.03
C MET A 25 -10.52 39.07 -9.42
N ASP A 26 -10.86 38.34 -10.48
CA ASP A 26 -11.00 38.92 -11.82
C ASP A 26 -12.30 39.71 -11.95
N ALA A 27 -12.47 40.39 -13.10
CA ALA A 27 -13.65 41.20 -13.39
C ALA A 27 -14.97 40.41 -13.42
N ASP A 28 -14.89 39.07 -13.50
CA ASP A 28 -16.03 38.15 -13.51
C ASP A 28 -16.26 37.49 -12.13
N GLY A 29 -15.53 37.93 -11.09
CA GLY A 29 -15.69 37.43 -9.71
C GLY A 29 -15.00 36.09 -9.42
N ARG A 30 -14.04 35.66 -10.25
CA ARG A 30 -13.31 34.39 -10.06
C ARG A 30 -12.02 34.62 -9.29
N ARG A 31 -11.67 33.69 -8.39
CA ARG A 31 -10.42 33.76 -7.60
C ARG A 31 -9.21 33.51 -8.49
N MET A 32 -8.37 34.52 -8.66
CA MET A 32 -7.07 34.49 -9.32
C MET A 32 -5.93 34.39 -8.30
N VAL A 33 -4.93 33.58 -8.61
CA VAL A 33 -3.64 33.58 -7.92
C VAL A 33 -2.62 34.26 -8.83
N ILE A 34 -2.16 35.46 -8.43
CA ILE A 34 -1.13 36.20 -9.17
C ILE A 34 0.25 35.75 -8.65
N ILE A 35 1.03 35.13 -9.53
CA ILE A 35 2.39 34.68 -9.21
C ILE A 35 3.36 35.84 -9.49
N ASP A 36 4.10 36.27 -8.46
CA ASP A 36 5.08 37.36 -8.54
C ASP A 36 6.22 37.03 -9.51
N ARG A 37 6.64 38.03 -10.30
CA ARG A 37 7.62 37.94 -11.40
C ARG A 37 9.06 37.67 -10.94
N SER A 38 9.32 37.64 -9.63
CA SER A 38 10.68 37.72 -9.09
C SER A 38 11.32 36.39 -8.68
N ARG A 39 10.57 35.28 -8.53
CA ARG A 39 11.13 33.99 -8.03
C ARG A 39 10.41 32.76 -8.60
N SER A 40 11.14 31.66 -8.71
CA SER A 40 10.61 30.33 -9.04
C SER A 40 9.79 29.78 -7.86
N PHE A 41 8.61 29.23 -8.11
CA PHE A 41 7.77 28.59 -7.09
C PHE A 41 7.32 27.20 -7.55
N GLY A 42 7.10 26.30 -6.60
CA GLY A 42 6.48 24.99 -6.83
C GLY A 42 5.03 25.02 -6.37
N ILE A 43 4.12 24.49 -7.18
CA ILE A 43 2.72 24.25 -6.80
C ILE A 43 2.61 22.77 -6.40
N ALA A 44 2.02 22.50 -5.24
CA ALA A 44 1.69 21.15 -4.78
C ALA A 44 0.17 20.99 -4.77
N ILE A 45 -0.35 20.02 -5.52
CA ILE A 45 -1.75 19.64 -5.47
C ILE A 45 -1.84 18.38 -4.62
N VAL A 46 -2.56 18.45 -3.49
CA VAL A 46 -2.81 17.28 -2.64
C VAL A 46 -4.09 16.62 -3.14
N CYS A 47 -3.93 15.50 -3.83
CA CYS A 47 -5.02 14.56 -4.08
C CYS A 47 -4.83 13.39 -3.11
N CYS A 48 -5.91 12.87 -2.52
CA CYS A 48 -5.90 11.74 -1.57
C CYS A 48 -5.20 10.46 -2.09
N ARG A 49 -4.73 10.43 -3.34
CA ARG A 49 -3.98 9.31 -3.95
C ARG A 49 -2.74 9.70 -4.76
N CYS A 50 -2.40 10.98 -4.95
CA CYS A 50 -1.26 11.41 -5.78
C CYS A 50 -0.66 12.74 -5.31
N TRP A 51 0.67 12.88 -5.42
CA TRP A 51 1.37 14.16 -5.35
C TRP A 51 1.78 14.59 -6.76
N VAL A 52 1.50 15.84 -7.13
CA VAL A 52 2.01 16.43 -8.38
C VAL A 52 2.83 17.66 -8.04
N LYS A 53 4.12 17.64 -8.37
CA LYS A 53 5.02 18.80 -8.28
C LYS A 53 5.11 19.48 -9.64
N ILE A 54 4.51 20.66 -9.77
CA ILE A 54 4.59 21.45 -11.00
C ILE A 54 5.64 22.54 -10.81
N THR A 55 6.70 22.51 -11.61
CA THR A 55 7.75 23.55 -11.61
C THR A 55 7.51 24.45 -12.81
N VAL A 56 7.17 25.72 -12.57
CA VAL A 56 6.93 26.68 -13.63
C VAL A 56 8.16 27.59 -13.78
N PRO A 57 8.75 27.73 -14.99
CA PRO A 57 9.85 28.66 -15.21
C PRO A 57 9.47 30.10 -14.88
N SER A 58 10.43 30.88 -14.39
CA SER A 58 10.24 32.31 -14.13
C SER A 58 9.78 33.05 -15.41
N GLY A 59 8.73 33.87 -15.29
CA GLY A 59 8.18 34.64 -16.41
C GLY A 59 6.99 34.02 -17.14
N THR A 60 6.54 32.83 -16.74
CA THR A 60 5.40 32.15 -17.39
C THR A 60 4.06 32.61 -16.80
N LYS A 61 3.09 33.01 -17.64
CA LYS A 61 1.69 33.25 -17.23
C LYS A 61 0.91 31.93 -17.26
N ALA A 62 0.28 31.54 -16.16
CA ALA A 62 -0.58 30.36 -16.10
C ALA A 62 -2.00 30.77 -15.71
N ASN A 63 -3.00 30.25 -16.41
CA ASN A 63 -4.42 30.42 -16.08
C ASN A 63 -4.99 29.07 -15.68
N TRP A 64 -5.78 29.07 -14.59
CA TRP A 64 -6.51 27.89 -14.13
C TRP A 64 -7.93 27.93 -14.68
N LEU A 65 -8.34 26.88 -15.39
CA LEU A 65 -9.73 26.64 -15.74
C LEU A 65 -10.27 25.54 -14.83
N LEU A 66 -11.29 25.87 -14.03
CA LEU A 66 -12.03 24.88 -13.26
C LEU A 66 -12.64 23.86 -14.23
N ASN A 67 -12.45 22.57 -13.93
CA ASN A 67 -12.89 21.36 -14.65
C ASN A 67 -12.04 20.83 -15.81
N ASP A 68 -11.12 21.60 -16.42
CA ASP A 68 -10.45 21.18 -17.67
C ASP A 68 -8.92 21.05 -17.60
N GLY A 69 -8.33 21.13 -16.39
CA GLY A 69 -6.89 20.97 -16.18
C GLY A 69 -6.05 22.25 -16.27
N LEU A 70 -4.73 22.10 -16.19
CA LEU A 70 -3.76 23.22 -16.16
C LEU A 70 -3.36 23.62 -17.59
N SER A 71 -3.75 24.82 -18.02
CA SER A 71 -3.34 25.42 -19.29
C SER A 71 -2.25 26.48 -19.08
N ILE A 72 -1.06 26.24 -19.63
CA ILE A 72 0.05 27.22 -19.63
C ILE A 72 0.19 27.76 -21.06
N LEU A 73 -0.04 29.07 -21.24
CA LEU A 73 0.17 29.83 -22.49
C LEU A 73 -0.28 29.14 -23.80
N GLY A 74 -1.47 28.56 -23.83
CA GLY A 74 -2.08 28.04 -25.06
C GLY A 74 -1.52 26.69 -25.53
N THR A 75 -0.61 26.08 -24.78
CA THR A 75 -0.17 24.71 -25.00
C THR A 75 -0.85 23.81 -23.98
N SER A 76 -1.70 22.89 -24.43
CA SER A 76 -2.17 21.78 -23.61
C SER A 76 -0.93 20.97 -23.20
N ILE A 77 -0.52 21.07 -21.94
CA ILE A 77 0.47 20.15 -21.39
C ILE A 77 -0.32 18.86 -21.15
N PRO A 78 -0.07 17.77 -21.90
CA PRO A 78 -0.68 16.50 -21.54
C PRO A 78 -0.24 16.18 -20.11
N PHE A 79 -1.09 15.52 -19.33
CA PHE A 79 -0.79 15.10 -17.96
C PHE A 79 0.35 14.06 -18.01
N VAL A 80 1.58 14.54 -18.23
CA VAL A 80 2.77 13.72 -18.44
C VAL A 80 3.36 13.49 -17.06
N TYR A 81 3.26 12.23 -16.63
CA TYR A 81 3.73 11.66 -15.37
C TYR A 81 3.03 12.19 -14.10
N SER A 82 1.89 11.58 -13.75
CA SER A 82 1.57 11.40 -12.33
C SER A 82 2.52 10.34 -11.77
N GLN A 83 3.66 10.76 -11.23
CA GLN A 83 4.35 9.88 -10.31
C GLN A 83 3.48 9.76 -9.05
N ARG A 84 2.87 8.58 -8.84
CA ARG A 84 2.26 8.26 -7.55
C ARG A 84 3.39 8.20 -6.52
N PHE A 85 3.55 9.29 -5.78
CA PHE A 85 4.27 9.26 -4.51
C PHE A 85 3.33 8.65 -3.45
N THR A 86 3.09 7.35 -3.55
CA THR A 86 2.47 6.58 -2.46
C THR A 86 3.59 6.19 -1.50
N MET A 87 3.50 6.69 -0.26
CA MET A 87 4.39 6.25 0.80
C MET A 87 4.26 4.73 0.94
N LEU A 88 5.38 4.01 0.89
CA LEU A 88 5.41 2.57 1.13
C LEU A 88 4.85 2.27 2.52
N LYS A 89 3.89 1.36 2.57
CA LYS A 89 3.19 0.96 3.80
C LYS A 89 3.75 -0.35 4.34
N CYS A 90 3.49 -0.60 5.62
CA CYS A 90 3.94 -1.79 6.31
C CYS A 90 2.75 -2.65 6.74
N ALA A 91 2.83 -3.92 6.38
CA ALA A 91 2.03 -5.00 6.95
C ALA A 91 2.94 -5.84 7.86
N THR A 92 3.06 -5.47 9.13
CA THR A 92 4.11 -6.07 9.99
C THR A 92 3.83 -7.55 10.25
N SER A 93 4.73 -8.46 9.84
CA SER A 93 4.59 -9.90 10.12
C SER A 93 4.84 -10.21 11.59
N LEU A 94 3.79 -10.68 12.28
CA LEU A 94 3.86 -11.08 13.68
C LEU A 94 4.64 -12.38 13.90
N TRP A 95 4.99 -13.13 12.85
CA TRP A 95 5.84 -14.32 12.97
C TRP A 95 7.27 -13.99 13.46
N SER A 96 7.69 -12.72 13.33
CA SER A 96 8.96 -12.23 13.85
C SER A 96 8.87 -11.58 15.23
N ALA A 97 7.67 -11.47 15.81
CA ALA A 97 7.46 -10.94 17.14
C ALA A 97 7.90 -11.95 18.23
N ASP A 98 7.96 -11.49 19.47
CA ASP A 98 8.01 -12.37 20.63
C ASP A 98 6.66 -13.09 20.78
N LEU A 99 6.61 -14.35 20.35
CA LEU A 99 5.40 -15.18 20.40
C LEU A 99 4.88 -15.37 21.83
N ALA A 100 5.73 -15.26 22.84
CA ALA A 100 5.31 -15.34 24.24
C ALA A 100 4.69 -14.02 24.75
N ASN A 101 4.94 -12.90 24.07
CA ASN A 101 4.52 -11.56 24.49
C ASN A 101 3.90 -10.73 23.34
N LEU A 102 3.14 -11.38 22.45
CA LEU A 102 2.58 -10.77 21.23
C LEU A 102 1.82 -9.46 21.48
N ALA A 103 1.02 -9.39 22.56
CA ALA A 103 0.25 -8.18 22.89
C ALA A 103 1.15 -6.94 23.10
N ALA A 104 2.26 -7.11 23.82
CA ALA A 104 3.20 -6.02 24.08
C ALA A 104 3.91 -5.59 22.78
N ASP A 105 4.28 -6.56 21.95
CA ASP A 105 4.96 -6.31 20.69
C ASP A 105 4.04 -5.63 19.65
N ILE A 106 2.77 -6.03 19.59
CA ILE A 106 1.73 -5.35 18.81
C ILE A 106 1.62 -3.89 19.22
N GLN A 107 1.47 -3.62 20.53
CA GLN A 107 1.34 -2.24 21.03
C GLN A 107 2.57 -1.39 20.71
N ARG A 108 3.76 -1.98 20.83
CA ARG A 108 5.03 -1.32 20.53
C ARG A 108 5.16 -0.89 19.07
N VAL A 109 4.71 -1.72 18.12
CA VAL A 109 4.93 -1.47 16.69
C VAL A 109 3.71 -0.94 15.95
N ALA A 110 2.52 -0.97 16.55
CA ALA A 110 1.27 -0.45 15.96
C ALA A 110 1.35 1.00 15.44
N PRO A 111 2.10 1.94 16.05
CA PRO A 111 2.25 3.29 15.49
C PRO A 111 2.99 3.33 14.14
N TYR A 112 3.78 2.31 13.84
CA TYR A 112 4.68 2.24 12.67
C TYR A 112 4.19 1.28 11.59
N SER A 113 3.03 0.66 11.80
CA SER A 113 2.45 -0.33 10.90
C SER A 113 1.04 0.08 10.48
N GLU A 114 0.72 -0.09 9.20
CA GLU A 114 -0.62 0.16 8.69
C GLU A 114 -1.56 -0.99 9.01
N ARG A 115 -1.05 -2.22 9.06
CA ARG A 115 -1.78 -3.46 9.36
C ARG A 115 -0.82 -4.52 9.91
N PHE A 116 -1.34 -5.58 10.52
CA PHE A 116 -0.55 -6.73 10.93
C PHE A 116 -0.79 -7.91 10.01
N HIS A 117 0.31 -8.53 9.56
CA HIS A 117 0.33 -9.72 8.73
C HIS A 117 0.50 -10.95 9.64
N LEU A 118 -0.45 -11.88 9.56
CA LEU A 118 -0.44 -13.10 10.35
C LEU A 118 -0.35 -14.31 9.42
N ASP A 119 0.81 -14.94 9.44
CA ASP A 119 1.15 -16.17 8.72
C ASP A 119 0.41 -17.38 9.34
N VAL A 120 -0.71 -17.79 8.76
CA VAL A 120 -1.51 -18.92 9.22
C VAL A 120 -1.03 -20.19 8.54
N ALA A 121 -0.62 -21.18 9.32
CA ALA A 121 -0.18 -22.47 8.79
C ALA A 121 -0.85 -23.63 9.52
N ASP A 122 -1.35 -24.61 8.77
CA ASP A 122 -2.16 -25.74 9.27
C ASP A 122 -1.38 -27.04 9.50
N GLY A 123 -0.06 -27.02 9.28
CA GLY A 123 0.80 -28.20 9.38
C GLY A 123 0.73 -29.16 8.18
N HIS A 124 -0.12 -28.91 7.18
CA HIS A 124 -0.28 -29.74 5.99
C HIS A 124 0.24 -29.04 4.73
N TYR A 125 -0.23 -27.81 4.45
CA TYR A 125 0.26 -27.03 3.31
C TYR A 125 1.72 -26.61 3.54
N ALA A 126 2.01 -26.06 4.73
CA ALA A 126 3.36 -25.82 5.21
C ALA A 126 3.62 -26.71 6.45
N PRO A 127 4.84 -27.23 6.66
CA PRO A 127 5.18 -28.11 7.79
C PRO A 127 5.35 -27.32 9.11
N THR A 128 4.52 -26.32 9.34
CA THR A 128 4.51 -25.44 10.51
C THR A 128 3.09 -25.21 10.99
N MET A 129 2.91 -25.01 12.28
CA MET A 129 1.66 -24.52 12.87
C MET A 129 1.88 -23.13 13.43
N LEU A 130 1.12 -22.17 12.93
CA LEU A 130 1.29 -20.77 13.30
C LEU A 130 -0.04 -20.03 13.14
N PHE A 131 -0.33 -19.13 14.08
CA PHE A 131 -1.54 -18.31 14.20
C PHE A 131 -2.87 -19.03 13.90
N PHE A 132 -3.67 -19.26 14.95
CA PHE A 132 -4.99 -19.89 14.86
C PHE A 132 -6.08 -18.94 15.35
N PRO A 133 -7.37 -19.17 15.01
CA PRO A 133 -8.45 -18.23 15.29
C PRO A 133 -8.54 -17.73 16.74
N ASP A 134 -8.46 -18.62 17.73
CA ASP A 134 -8.52 -18.23 19.15
C ASP A 134 -7.38 -17.29 19.57
N LEU A 135 -6.18 -17.46 19.00
CA LEU A 135 -5.07 -16.54 19.22
C LEU A 135 -5.36 -15.18 18.59
N VAL A 136 -5.87 -15.13 17.35
CA VAL A 136 -6.24 -13.87 16.68
C VAL A 136 -7.31 -13.13 17.47
N ALA A 137 -8.34 -13.84 17.95
CA ALA A 137 -9.39 -13.28 18.79
C ALA A 137 -8.83 -12.72 20.11
N ALA A 138 -7.86 -13.40 20.72
CA ALA A 138 -7.18 -12.92 21.93
C ALA A 138 -6.31 -11.67 21.68
N LEU A 139 -5.72 -11.54 20.48
CA LEU A 139 -4.90 -10.38 20.10
C LEU A 139 -5.74 -9.17 19.69
N ARG A 140 -6.96 -9.39 19.19
CA ARG A 140 -7.81 -8.35 18.61
C ARG A 140 -8.03 -7.14 19.54
N PRO A 141 -8.26 -7.28 20.87
CA PRO A 141 -8.43 -6.14 21.77
C PRO A 141 -7.16 -5.30 22.02
N HIS A 142 -5.99 -5.77 21.59
CA HIS A 142 -4.71 -5.09 21.86
C HIS A 142 -4.32 -4.06 20.79
N THR A 143 -5.10 -3.92 19.71
CA THR A 143 -4.85 -2.93 18.66
C THR A 143 -6.09 -2.71 17.79
N ASP A 144 -6.24 -1.50 17.24
CA ASP A 144 -7.24 -1.18 16.22
C ASP A 144 -6.67 -1.31 14.79
N ARG A 145 -5.40 -1.70 14.65
CA ARG A 145 -4.79 -1.89 13.32
C ARG A 145 -5.38 -3.12 12.63
N PRO A 146 -5.70 -3.05 11.32
CA PRO A 146 -6.24 -4.19 10.60
C PRO A 146 -5.36 -5.44 10.71
N PHE A 147 -5.99 -6.60 10.76
CA PHE A 147 -5.35 -7.92 10.69
C PHE A 147 -5.60 -8.55 9.33
N GLU A 148 -4.54 -8.98 8.65
CA GLU A 148 -4.65 -9.79 7.45
C GLU A 148 -4.10 -11.18 7.70
N MET A 149 -4.91 -12.19 7.37
CA MET A 149 -4.55 -13.59 7.49
C MET A 149 -3.97 -14.05 6.17
N HIS A 150 -2.70 -14.46 6.17
CA HIS A 150 -2.08 -15.11 5.04
C HIS A 150 -2.18 -16.63 5.24
N LEU A 151 -3.11 -17.25 4.52
CA LEU A 151 -3.49 -18.65 4.69
C LEU A 151 -2.59 -19.59 3.87
N MET A 152 -1.56 -20.10 4.53
CA MET A 152 -0.77 -21.25 4.08
C MET A 152 -1.45 -22.54 4.56
N THR A 153 -2.64 -22.81 4.05
CA THR A 153 -3.52 -23.92 4.50
C THR A 153 -4.06 -24.73 3.33
N THR A 154 -4.27 -26.03 3.50
CA THR A 154 -4.73 -26.94 2.43
C THR A 154 -6.17 -26.71 1.96
N ASP A 155 -7.06 -26.25 2.85
CA ASP A 155 -8.44 -25.85 2.49
C ASP A 155 -8.73 -24.46 3.04
N PRO A 156 -8.45 -23.38 2.28
CA PRO A 156 -8.65 -22.02 2.76
C PRO A 156 -10.13 -21.69 3.03
N THR A 157 -11.08 -22.38 2.40
CA THR A 157 -12.52 -22.12 2.57
C THR A 157 -12.96 -22.37 4.01
N ALA A 158 -12.45 -23.45 4.62
CA ALA A 158 -12.76 -23.83 5.99
C ALA A 158 -12.31 -22.79 7.04
N TRP A 159 -11.38 -21.91 6.68
CA TRP A 159 -10.79 -20.92 7.58
C TRP A 159 -11.41 -19.53 7.47
N ILE A 160 -12.25 -19.26 6.45
CA ILE A 160 -12.86 -17.94 6.25
C ILE A 160 -13.69 -17.53 7.47
N ASP A 161 -14.64 -18.36 7.85
CA ASP A 161 -15.58 -18.08 8.93
C ASP A 161 -14.89 -17.97 10.30
N PRO A 162 -14.03 -18.94 10.71
CA PRO A 162 -13.28 -18.82 11.96
C PRO A 162 -12.45 -17.55 12.07
N PHE A 163 -11.75 -17.12 11.01
CA PHE A 163 -10.95 -15.89 11.06
C PHE A 163 -11.78 -14.62 10.97
N ALA A 164 -12.89 -14.63 10.22
CA ALA A 164 -13.84 -13.53 10.22
C ALA A 164 -14.38 -13.27 11.65
N GLU A 165 -14.77 -14.33 12.35
CA GLU A 165 -15.26 -14.26 13.73
C GLU A 165 -14.16 -13.86 14.72
N ALA A 166 -12.91 -14.26 14.48
CA ALA A 166 -11.76 -13.86 15.29
C ALA A 166 -11.33 -12.39 15.10
N GLY A 167 -11.90 -11.68 14.12
CA GLY A 167 -11.63 -10.26 13.87
C GLY A 167 -10.54 -9.99 12.83
N ALA A 168 -10.40 -10.87 11.83
CA ALA A 168 -9.66 -10.56 10.61
C ALA A 168 -10.35 -9.45 9.81
N ASP A 169 -9.56 -8.64 9.14
CA ASP A 169 -10.01 -7.58 8.22
C ASP A 169 -9.76 -7.96 6.75
N ALA A 170 -8.78 -8.83 6.51
CA ALA A 170 -8.44 -9.36 5.20
C ALA A 170 -8.03 -10.83 5.29
N ILE A 171 -8.30 -11.58 4.21
CA ILE A 171 -7.84 -12.96 4.04
C ILE A 171 -7.15 -13.07 2.69
N ILE A 172 -5.92 -13.59 2.70
CA ILE A 172 -5.04 -13.76 1.55
C ILE A 172 -4.74 -15.25 1.43
N ILE A 173 -5.22 -15.89 0.37
CA ILE A 173 -5.03 -17.33 0.15
C ILE A 173 -3.80 -17.59 -0.73
N CYS A 174 -3.06 -18.67 -0.50
CA CYS A 174 -2.14 -19.18 -1.51
C CYS A 174 -2.94 -19.61 -2.74
N PHE A 175 -2.52 -19.19 -3.94
CA PHE A 175 -3.28 -19.47 -5.16
C PHE A 175 -3.49 -20.97 -5.39
N ASP A 176 -2.45 -21.77 -5.18
CA ASP A 176 -2.44 -23.21 -5.36
C ASP A 176 -3.17 -24.01 -4.26
N SER A 177 -3.59 -23.36 -3.16
CA SER A 177 -4.29 -24.05 -2.08
C SER A 177 -5.80 -24.18 -2.29
N ALA A 178 -6.37 -23.45 -3.25
CA ALA A 178 -7.79 -23.53 -3.60
C ALA A 178 -7.99 -24.21 -4.96
N ALA A 179 -8.90 -25.19 -5.01
CA ALA A 179 -9.31 -25.79 -6.29
C ALA A 179 -10.06 -24.80 -7.20
N ASP A 180 -10.82 -23.87 -6.60
CA ASP A 180 -11.47 -22.74 -7.27
C ASP A 180 -11.17 -21.45 -6.47
N PRO A 181 -10.07 -20.75 -6.78
CA PRO A 181 -9.72 -19.51 -6.09
C PRO A 181 -10.80 -18.44 -6.20
N GLY A 182 -11.55 -18.39 -7.31
CA GLY A 182 -12.61 -17.41 -7.52
C GLY A 182 -13.73 -17.55 -6.50
N ALA A 183 -14.22 -18.78 -6.30
CA ALA A 183 -15.25 -19.08 -5.31
C ALA A 183 -14.81 -18.72 -3.88
N VAL A 184 -13.55 -18.99 -3.52
CA VAL A 184 -12.99 -18.66 -2.20
C VAL A 184 -12.91 -17.13 -2.01
N LEU A 185 -12.45 -16.39 -3.02
CA LEU A 185 -12.39 -14.93 -2.96
C LEU A 185 -13.78 -14.29 -2.82
N GLU A 186 -14.78 -14.81 -3.52
CA GLU A 186 -16.16 -14.37 -3.38
C GLU A 186 -16.72 -14.67 -1.99
N ALA A 187 -16.42 -15.84 -1.42
CA ALA A 187 -16.81 -16.20 -0.06
C ALA A 187 -16.18 -15.27 0.99
N ILE A 188 -14.90 -14.92 0.85
CA ILE A 188 -14.23 -13.93 1.72
C ILE A 188 -14.95 -12.57 1.64
N LYS A 189 -15.24 -12.09 0.43
CA LYS A 189 -15.97 -10.82 0.23
C LYS A 189 -17.39 -10.86 0.77
N ALA A 190 -18.08 -12.00 0.71
CA ALA A 190 -19.42 -12.17 1.27
C ALA A 190 -19.46 -12.00 2.79
N ARG A 191 -18.32 -12.21 3.48
CA ARG A 191 -18.14 -11.89 4.90
C ARG A 191 -17.77 -10.43 5.18
N GLY A 192 -17.66 -9.59 4.14
CA GLY A 192 -17.30 -8.17 4.26
C GLY A 192 -15.82 -7.92 4.44
N LEU A 193 -14.97 -8.94 4.23
CA LEU A 193 -13.52 -8.86 4.37
C LEU A 193 -12.85 -8.45 3.05
N GLN A 194 -11.62 -7.96 3.13
CA GLN A 194 -10.78 -7.80 1.94
C GLN A 194 -10.27 -9.17 1.48
N ALA A 195 -10.33 -9.44 0.19
CA ALA A 195 -9.91 -10.71 -0.41
C ALA A 195 -8.60 -10.53 -1.17
N GLY A 196 -7.65 -11.45 -0.94
CA GLY A 196 -6.37 -11.42 -1.63
C GLY A 196 -5.86 -12.80 -2.03
N VAL A 197 -4.86 -12.79 -2.90
CA VAL A 197 -4.11 -13.97 -3.32
C VAL A 197 -2.63 -13.74 -3.09
N SER A 198 -1.95 -14.77 -2.59
CA SER A 198 -0.50 -14.88 -2.52
C SER A 198 -0.02 -15.75 -3.67
N LEU A 199 1.02 -15.29 -4.39
CA LEU A 199 1.71 -16.08 -5.40
C LEU A 199 3.12 -16.45 -4.96
N LEU A 200 3.45 -17.73 -5.09
CA LEU A 200 4.80 -18.26 -4.95
C LEU A 200 5.71 -17.77 -6.08
N LEU A 201 7.03 -17.91 -5.90
CA LEU A 201 8.02 -17.43 -6.87
C LEU A 201 7.91 -18.11 -8.25
N GLU A 202 7.36 -19.31 -8.29
CA GLU A 202 7.27 -20.18 -9.47
C GLU A 202 5.97 -19.95 -10.25
N GLU A 203 4.98 -19.32 -9.62
CA GLU A 203 3.66 -19.09 -10.21
C GLU A 203 3.67 -17.82 -11.07
N ASP A 204 3.15 -17.91 -12.29
CA ASP A 204 3.05 -16.77 -13.19
C ASP A 204 1.82 -15.90 -12.85
N LEU A 205 1.94 -14.57 -12.97
CA LEU A 205 0.82 -13.64 -12.77
C LEU A 205 -0.38 -13.89 -13.70
N ASP A 206 -0.17 -14.52 -14.86
CA ASP A 206 -1.23 -14.81 -15.83
C ASP A 206 -2.32 -15.73 -15.25
N VAL A 207 -2.02 -16.51 -14.22
CA VAL A 207 -3.03 -17.33 -13.51
C VAL A 207 -4.12 -16.47 -12.86
N LEU A 208 -3.87 -15.18 -12.65
CA LEU A 208 -4.80 -14.22 -12.05
C LEU A 208 -5.74 -13.56 -13.06
N ASP A 209 -5.59 -13.81 -14.37
CA ASP A 209 -6.40 -13.19 -15.42
C ASP A 209 -7.91 -13.17 -15.16
N PRO A 210 -8.54 -14.27 -14.71
CA PRO A 210 -9.97 -14.28 -14.42
C PRO A 210 -10.33 -13.63 -13.07
N TYR A 211 -9.36 -13.42 -12.16
CA TYR A 211 -9.61 -13.07 -10.76
C TYR A 211 -9.29 -11.62 -10.41
N TRP A 212 -8.59 -10.86 -11.26
CA TRP A 212 -8.14 -9.49 -10.95
C TRP A 212 -9.21 -8.55 -10.35
N LYS A 213 -10.48 -8.67 -10.76
CA LYS A 213 -11.58 -7.83 -10.24
C LYS A 213 -12.01 -8.18 -8.83
N LEU A 214 -11.65 -9.38 -8.36
CA LEU A 214 -11.93 -9.87 -7.00
C LEU A 214 -10.80 -9.52 -6.03
N LEU A 215 -9.62 -9.13 -6.52
CA LEU A 215 -8.45 -8.91 -5.67
C LEU A 215 -8.44 -7.51 -5.06
N ASP A 216 -8.46 -7.44 -3.73
CA ASP A 216 -8.12 -6.24 -2.97
C ASP A 216 -6.60 -6.20 -2.69
N VAL A 217 -5.99 -7.37 -2.44
CA VAL A 217 -4.56 -7.53 -2.14
C VAL A 217 -3.95 -8.62 -3.04
N LEU A 218 -2.81 -8.31 -3.67
CA LEU A 218 -1.96 -9.30 -4.32
C LEU A 218 -0.62 -9.35 -3.58
N THR A 219 -0.36 -10.45 -2.90
CA THR A 219 0.91 -10.69 -2.19
C THR A 219 1.83 -11.50 -3.09
N LEU A 220 3.06 -11.03 -3.27
CA LEU A 220 4.08 -11.73 -4.04
C LEU A 220 5.16 -12.21 -3.07
N LEU A 221 5.33 -13.53 -3.01
CA LEU A 221 6.44 -14.10 -2.26
C LEU A 221 7.75 -13.85 -3.01
N ASN A 222 8.71 -13.29 -2.28
CA ASN A 222 10.02 -12.92 -2.79
C ASN A 222 11.09 -13.95 -2.41
N THR A 223 10.73 -15.00 -1.69
CA THR A 223 11.63 -16.06 -1.23
C THR A 223 11.00 -17.41 -1.51
N ALA A 224 11.81 -18.47 -1.56
CA ALA A 224 11.28 -19.82 -1.57
C ALA A 224 10.39 -20.04 -0.33
N ALA A 225 9.22 -20.65 -0.55
CA ALA A 225 8.23 -20.87 0.50
C ALA A 225 8.79 -21.73 1.66
N GLY A 226 8.35 -21.45 2.88
CA GLY A 226 8.70 -22.23 4.07
C GLY A 226 10.10 -22.00 4.65
N ILE A 227 10.93 -21.12 4.07
CA ILE A 227 12.29 -20.83 4.57
C ILE A 227 12.31 -19.51 5.35
N LYS A 228 12.24 -19.59 6.68
CA LYS A 228 12.37 -18.40 7.54
C LYS A 228 13.76 -17.80 7.39
N GLY A 229 13.80 -16.51 7.02
CA GLY A 229 15.04 -15.73 6.99
C GLY A 229 15.79 -15.73 5.66
N ALA A 230 15.26 -16.41 4.62
CA ALA A 230 15.80 -16.34 3.26
C ALA A 230 15.89 -14.88 2.76
N ASP A 231 16.87 -14.62 1.89
CA ASP A 231 17.02 -13.34 1.21
C ASP A 231 16.19 -13.30 -0.07
N MET A 232 15.87 -12.09 -0.54
CA MET A 232 15.00 -11.87 -1.71
C MET A 232 15.60 -12.48 -2.99
N ASP A 233 14.78 -13.22 -3.73
CA ASP A 233 15.09 -13.75 -5.05
C ASP A 233 15.27 -12.62 -6.08
N PRO A 234 16.30 -12.68 -6.95
CA PRO A 234 16.55 -11.65 -7.96
C PRO A 234 15.38 -11.35 -8.90
N GLN A 235 14.45 -12.29 -9.10
CA GLN A 235 13.29 -12.10 -9.98
C GLN A 235 12.15 -11.27 -9.34
N ALA A 236 12.13 -11.15 -8.01
CA ALA A 236 11.04 -10.51 -7.27
C ALA A 236 10.73 -9.07 -7.75
N PRO A 237 11.71 -8.16 -7.94
CA PRO A 237 11.43 -6.81 -8.43
C PRO A 237 10.79 -6.78 -9.82
N ALA A 238 11.07 -7.75 -10.69
CA ALA A 238 10.45 -7.84 -12.01
C ALA A 238 8.98 -8.28 -11.89
N ARG A 239 8.69 -9.26 -11.03
CA ARG A 239 7.32 -9.73 -10.72
C ARG A 239 6.45 -8.60 -10.14
N ILE A 240 6.97 -7.87 -9.16
CA ILE A 240 6.29 -6.72 -8.54
C ILE A 240 5.96 -5.65 -9.59
N ARG A 241 6.90 -5.33 -10.47
CA ARG A 241 6.68 -4.33 -11.54
C ARG A 241 5.59 -4.78 -12.50
N ARG A 242 5.63 -6.04 -12.94
CA ARG A 242 4.60 -6.59 -13.83
C ARG A 242 3.21 -6.56 -13.19
N ALA A 243 3.10 -6.91 -11.91
CA ALA A 243 1.84 -6.83 -11.17
C ALA A 243 1.33 -5.38 -11.09
N ARG A 244 2.21 -4.43 -10.77
CA ARG A 244 1.88 -3.00 -10.77
C ARG A 244 1.37 -2.53 -12.13
N ASP A 245 2.11 -2.83 -13.19
CA ASP A 245 1.76 -2.42 -14.56
C ASP A 245 0.38 -2.98 -14.94
N GLU A 246 0.09 -4.22 -14.56
CA GLU A 246 -1.19 -4.88 -14.85
C GLU A 246 -2.37 -4.25 -14.08
N ILE A 247 -2.17 -3.94 -12.80
CA ILE A 247 -3.16 -3.25 -11.96
C ILE A 247 -3.46 -1.85 -12.52
N ASP A 248 -2.42 -1.10 -12.89
CA ASP A 248 -2.58 0.24 -13.45
C ASP A 248 -3.24 0.20 -14.83
N ARG A 249 -2.84 -0.75 -15.70
CA ARG A 249 -3.45 -0.96 -17.02
C ARG A 249 -4.94 -1.29 -16.93
N ARG A 250 -5.35 -2.07 -15.92
CA ARG A 250 -6.75 -2.41 -15.65
C ARG A 250 -7.51 -1.35 -14.85
N GLY A 251 -6.82 -0.33 -14.31
CA GLY A 251 -7.41 0.71 -13.47
C GLY A 251 -7.95 0.19 -12.15
N LEU A 252 -7.32 -0.85 -11.58
CA LEU A 252 -7.78 -1.51 -10.36
C LEU A 252 -7.30 -0.80 -9.10
N ALA A 253 -8.02 -1.02 -8.00
CA ALA A 253 -7.65 -0.55 -6.66
C ALA A 253 -6.80 -1.56 -5.87
N THR A 254 -6.54 -2.74 -6.45
CA THR A 254 -5.73 -3.80 -5.87
C THR A 254 -4.38 -3.27 -5.45
N VAL A 255 -3.94 -3.63 -4.23
CA VAL A 255 -2.61 -3.28 -3.74
C VAL A 255 -1.61 -4.38 -4.01
N VAL A 256 -0.36 -4.02 -4.30
CA VAL A 256 0.75 -4.98 -4.42
C VAL A 256 1.51 -5.02 -3.11
N GLU A 257 1.56 -6.20 -2.52
CA GLU A 257 2.27 -6.49 -1.28
C GLU A 257 3.47 -7.40 -1.54
N ALA A 258 4.61 -7.06 -0.96
CA ALA A 258 5.85 -7.83 -1.07
C ALA A 258 6.15 -8.53 0.27
N ASP A 259 6.16 -9.86 0.26
CA ASP A 259 6.47 -10.69 1.42
C ASP A 259 7.71 -11.57 1.17
N GLY A 260 8.46 -11.88 2.23
CA GLY A 260 9.74 -12.58 2.16
C GLY A 260 10.91 -11.65 1.83
N GLY A 261 12.08 -11.90 2.44
CA GLY A 261 13.32 -11.19 2.09
C GLY A 261 13.32 -9.68 2.37
N ILE A 262 12.41 -9.16 3.20
CA ILE A 262 12.31 -7.71 3.49
C ILE A 262 13.46 -7.26 4.40
N ARG A 263 14.46 -6.57 3.81
CA ARG A 263 15.74 -6.16 4.41
C ARG A 263 16.17 -4.77 3.92
N ARG A 264 17.16 -4.17 4.58
CA ARG A 264 17.68 -2.83 4.23
C ARG A 264 18.20 -2.74 2.79
N HIS A 265 18.77 -3.81 2.24
CA HIS A 265 19.29 -3.84 0.87
C HIS A 265 18.26 -4.24 -0.19
N THR A 266 17.14 -4.86 0.20
CA THR A 266 16.10 -5.35 -0.74
C THR A 266 14.95 -4.36 -0.90
N VAL A 267 14.51 -3.71 0.18
CA VAL A 267 13.38 -2.75 0.14
C VAL A 267 13.55 -1.64 -0.90
N PRO A 268 14.74 -1.02 -1.12
CA PRO A 268 14.88 0.00 -2.17
C PRO A 268 14.61 -0.53 -3.59
N GLN A 269 14.77 -1.84 -3.82
CA GLN A 269 14.45 -2.48 -5.10
C GLN A 269 12.94 -2.72 -5.22
N ILE A 270 12.30 -3.16 -4.13
CA ILE A 270 10.85 -3.37 -4.01
C ILE A 270 10.08 -2.05 -4.21
N VAL A 271 10.52 -0.96 -3.56
CA VAL A 271 9.93 0.37 -3.73
C VAL A 271 10.01 0.82 -5.20
N ARG A 272 11.17 0.67 -5.84
CA ARG A 272 11.36 1.01 -7.26
C ARG A 272 10.60 0.10 -8.23
N ALA A 273 10.16 -1.06 -7.77
CA ALA A 273 9.30 -1.96 -8.53
C ALA A 273 7.81 -1.59 -8.43
N GLY A 274 7.41 -0.77 -7.46
CA GLY A 274 6.04 -0.27 -7.36
C GLY A 274 5.14 -1.05 -6.39
N ALA A 275 5.71 -1.69 -5.38
CA ALA A 275 4.95 -2.24 -4.26
C ALA A 275 4.27 -1.13 -3.44
N ASP A 276 3.04 -1.38 -2.98
CA ASP A 276 2.33 -0.50 -2.04
C ASP A 276 2.65 -0.86 -0.59
N TYR A 277 2.78 -2.15 -0.32
CA TYR A 277 3.05 -2.72 1.00
C TYR A 277 4.31 -3.59 0.96
N ILE A 278 5.04 -3.58 2.07
CA ILE A 278 6.02 -4.62 2.42
C ILE A 278 5.56 -5.33 3.68
N VAL A 279 6.01 -6.58 3.86
CA VAL A 279 5.78 -7.38 5.06
C VAL A 279 7.05 -7.45 5.93
N PRO A 280 7.40 -6.39 6.69
CA PRO A 280 8.59 -6.41 7.52
C PRO A 280 8.35 -7.23 8.79
N GLY A 281 9.12 -8.30 8.96
CA GLY A 281 9.26 -9.00 10.23
C GLY A 281 10.46 -8.48 11.03
N SER A 282 11.65 -9.02 10.74
CA SER A 282 12.88 -8.70 11.48
C SER A 282 13.25 -7.22 11.51
N LEU A 283 12.99 -6.46 10.44
CA LEU A 283 13.25 -5.01 10.42
C LEU A 283 12.40 -4.24 11.45
N MET A 284 11.21 -4.74 11.79
CA MET A 284 10.31 -4.09 12.74
C MET A 284 10.59 -4.52 14.19
N PHE A 285 10.95 -5.80 14.39
CA PHE A 285 11.12 -6.38 15.73
C PHE A 285 12.55 -6.39 16.26
N LYS A 286 13.57 -6.43 15.38
CA LYS A 286 14.99 -6.48 15.79
C LYS A 286 15.72 -5.13 15.71
N GLU A 287 15.10 -4.13 15.08
CA GLU A 287 15.62 -2.76 15.00
C GLU A 287 14.67 -1.80 15.72
N ASP A 288 15.06 -0.53 15.85
CA ASP A 288 14.16 0.52 16.33
C ASP A 288 13.09 0.82 15.26
N PRO A 289 11.79 0.60 15.54
CA PRO A 289 10.73 0.73 14.53
C PRO A 289 10.55 2.18 14.07
N GLY A 290 10.85 3.17 14.94
CA GLY A 290 10.84 4.58 14.58
C GLY A 290 11.93 4.93 13.56
N ALA A 291 13.16 4.48 13.79
CA ALA A 291 14.28 4.64 12.87
C ALA A 291 14.06 3.89 11.55
N MET A 292 13.48 2.69 11.60
CA MET A 292 13.07 1.93 10.42
C MET A 292 12.05 2.72 9.59
N ARG A 293 11.00 3.25 10.23
CA ARG A 293 9.97 4.04 9.55
C ARG A 293 10.53 5.35 8.97
N ALA A 294 11.41 6.03 9.72
CA ALA A 294 12.09 7.23 9.24
C ALA A 294 13.03 6.96 8.07
N TRP A 295 13.60 5.75 7.97
CA TRP A 295 14.37 5.31 6.81
C TRP A 295 13.47 5.03 5.60
N LEU A 296 12.35 4.33 5.76
CA LEU A 296 11.38 4.08 4.68
C LEU A 296 10.88 5.39 4.06
N ALA A 297 10.59 6.40 4.89
CA ALA A 297 10.15 7.72 4.44
C ALA A 297 11.17 8.46 3.55
N LYS A 298 12.44 8.01 3.49
CA LYS A 298 13.48 8.58 2.62
C LYS A 298 13.61 7.85 1.28
N LEU A 299 12.94 6.72 1.10
CA LEU A 299 12.99 5.90 -0.12
C LEU A 299 11.92 6.30 -1.14
N GLY A 300 10.90 7.05 -0.73
CA GLY A 300 9.79 7.54 -1.56
C GLY A 300 9.91 9.01 -1.89
#